data_AF-A0AA42BCH5-F1
#
_entry.id   AF-A0AA42BCH5-F1
#
_cell.length_a   1.000
_cell.length_b   1.000
_cell.length_c   1.000
_cell.angle_alpha   90.00
_cell.angle_beta   90.00
_cell.angle_gamma   90.00
#
_symmetry.space_group_name_H-M   'P 1'
#
loop_
_entity.id
_entity.type
_entity.pdbx_description
1 polymer ?
#
loop_
_entity_poly.entity_id
_entity_poly.type
_entity_poly.pdbx_seq_one_letter_code
_entity_poly.pdbx_strand_id
1 'polypeptide(L)'
;MKAEQFLYSNHEGFLTEAVIGGRPLSDLIREIQHIYKADKRPWVVGFSGGKDSTVILSLTYAALKLLPAEERHKHVFVVSSDTRVETPVVVDMIRNALDSVNVQAPIDSIPMSAHSVVPKTEETFWANLLGKGYPAPTKSFRWCTERMKIDPVSEFIKDKVAKFGEVVVVLGSRRQESSTRSQVISRHKIDGSALGRHSSLPNAYTYMPIELWSADEVWEYLMSAPRPWGGSNRVLFDLYKGSNAGECPLVIDTNTPSCGNSRFGCWTCTVVTHDKAIEGLVSTGEEWMRPLLEFRNQLHHSSLPENKTDYRNYKRRTGKVTFARGDINNDESVATKHIPGPYWMKYRQSWLKELLQLEKTIREGGRDIELIGRDELQAIRQQWLKDPNEPDWVDSLPRIFSEVYPDEQIDWVKNDAGAFTQPDAELLTELERTKGVPAALVMRLIDSELSFSGLSRRKGILDDLQRVLEQDWGELEEALSRHAEPHLRGSYRHAADAIRSEVEGLLQ
;
A
#
# COMPACT_ATOMS: atom_id res chain seq x y z
N MET A 1 -29.26 -0.98 -24.72
CA MET A 1 -29.14 -1.60 -23.38
C MET A 1 -30.46 -2.28 -23.07
N LYS A 2 -30.49 -3.60 -22.80
CA LYS A 2 -31.69 -4.24 -22.25
C LYS A 2 -31.92 -3.64 -20.86
N ALA A 3 -33.15 -3.22 -20.55
CA ALA A 3 -33.51 -2.81 -19.20
C ALA A 3 -33.17 -3.97 -18.24
N GLU A 4 -32.35 -3.69 -17.23
CA GLU A 4 -31.96 -4.70 -16.26
C GLU A 4 -33.19 -5.16 -15.49
N GLN A 5 -33.47 -6.46 -15.53
CA GLN A 5 -34.57 -7.06 -14.78
C GLN A 5 -34.04 -7.57 -13.45
N PHE A 6 -34.35 -6.84 -12.38
CA PHE A 6 -34.16 -7.28 -11.00
C PHE A 6 -35.32 -8.16 -10.56
N LEU A 7 -35.09 -9.05 -9.58
CA LEU A 7 -36.16 -9.81 -8.94
C LEU A 7 -37.18 -8.88 -8.28
N TYR A 8 -36.70 -7.77 -7.72
CA TYR A 8 -37.51 -6.74 -7.10
C TYR A 8 -37.39 -5.43 -7.87
N SER A 9 -38.52 -4.78 -8.13
CA SER A 9 -38.58 -3.51 -8.89
C SER A 9 -37.94 -2.33 -8.16
N ASN A 10 -37.87 -2.39 -6.82
CA ASN A 10 -37.25 -1.38 -5.97
C ASN A 10 -36.64 -2.01 -4.72
N HIS A 11 -35.74 -1.27 -4.07
CA HIS A 11 -34.98 -1.76 -2.92
C HIS A 11 -35.83 -1.90 -1.64
N GLU A 12 -36.89 -1.09 -1.48
CA GLU A 12 -37.75 -1.12 -0.29
C GLU A 12 -38.63 -2.38 -0.24
N GLY A 13 -39.23 -2.76 -1.39
CA GLY A 13 -39.99 -4.01 -1.52
C GLY A 13 -39.10 -5.22 -1.23
N PHE A 14 -37.87 -5.23 -1.77
CA PHE A 14 -36.88 -6.27 -1.48
C PHE A 14 -36.60 -6.41 0.02
N LEU A 15 -36.32 -5.31 0.73
CA LEU A 15 -36.03 -5.34 2.17
C LEU A 15 -37.22 -5.81 3.02
N THR A 16 -38.45 -5.63 2.52
CA THR A 16 -39.67 -6.02 3.23
C THR A 16 -39.95 -7.52 3.12
N GLU A 17 -39.68 -8.10 1.95
CA GLU A 17 -40.08 -9.48 1.63
C GLU A 17 -38.95 -10.51 1.80
N ALA A 18 -37.69 -10.12 1.60
CA ALA A 18 -36.59 -11.06 1.54
C ALA A 18 -36.06 -11.51 2.92
N VAL A 19 -35.60 -12.76 2.95
CA VAL A 19 -34.94 -13.41 4.10
C VAL A 19 -33.55 -13.83 3.67
N ILE A 20 -32.51 -13.27 4.29
CA ILE A 20 -31.09 -13.55 3.98
C ILE A 20 -30.33 -13.70 5.30
N GLY A 21 -29.37 -14.63 5.38
CA GLY A 21 -28.61 -14.85 6.60
C GLY A 21 -29.45 -15.47 7.72
N GLY A 22 -30.52 -16.19 7.37
CA GLY A 22 -31.44 -16.83 8.31
C GLY A 22 -32.37 -15.87 9.08
N ARG A 23 -32.52 -14.60 8.64
CA ARG A 23 -33.47 -13.63 9.23
C ARG A 23 -34.11 -12.73 8.18
N PRO A 24 -35.31 -12.16 8.43
CA PRO A 24 -35.88 -11.12 7.58
C PRO A 24 -34.95 -9.91 7.46
N LEU A 25 -34.78 -9.37 6.25
CA LEU A 25 -34.00 -8.15 6.05
C LEU A 25 -34.60 -6.95 6.78
N SER A 26 -35.93 -6.89 6.89
CA SER A 26 -36.65 -5.88 7.67
C SER A 26 -36.21 -5.85 9.14
N ASP A 27 -35.92 -7.01 9.74
CA ASP A 27 -35.39 -7.07 11.11
C ASP A 27 -33.95 -6.58 11.18
N LEU A 28 -33.12 -6.84 10.16
CA LEU A 28 -31.76 -6.30 10.09
C LEU A 28 -31.78 -4.78 9.94
N ILE A 29 -32.67 -4.24 9.10
CA ILE A 29 -32.86 -2.79 8.95
C ILE A 29 -33.29 -2.16 10.28
N ARG A 30 -34.24 -2.74 11.01
CA ARG A 30 -34.65 -2.26 12.34
C ARG A 30 -33.51 -2.26 13.35
N GLU A 31 -32.67 -3.28 13.34
CA GLU A 31 -31.47 -3.33 14.19
C GLU A 31 -30.51 -2.19 13.86
N ILE A 32 -30.19 -1.98 12.58
CA ILE A 32 -29.32 -0.88 12.12
C ILE A 32 -29.90 0.47 12.57
N GLN A 33 -31.21 0.68 12.37
CA GLN A 33 -31.91 1.89 12.80
C GLN A 33 -31.89 2.08 14.32
N HIS A 34 -32.08 1.01 15.10
CA HIS A 34 -32.03 1.06 16.55
C HIS A 34 -30.64 1.50 17.06
N ILE A 35 -29.58 0.89 16.54
CA ILE A 35 -28.19 1.24 16.90
C ILE A 35 -27.86 2.68 16.44
N TYR A 36 -28.36 3.08 15.27
CA TYR A 36 -28.18 4.45 14.79
C TYR A 36 -28.86 5.49 15.72
N LYS A 37 -30.05 5.20 16.25
CA LYS A 37 -30.76 6.13 17.14
C LYS A 37 -30.29 6.10 18.61
N ALA A 38 -29.54 5.09 19.00
CA ALA A 38 -29.16 4.86 20.40
C ALA A 38 -28.24 5.95 20.99
N ASP A 39 -27.51 6.70 20.17
CA ASP A 39 -26.50 7.66 20.60
C ASP A 39 -26.19 8.71 19.51
N LYS A 40 -25.28 9.64 19.81
CA LYS A 40 -24.83 10.71 18.88
C LYS A 40 -23.50 10.41 18.16
N ARG A 41 -22.91 9.23 18.35
CA ARG A 41 -21.58 8.88 17.81
C ARG A 41 -21.67 8.74 16.29
N PRO A 42 -20.91 9.52 15.50
CA PRO A 42 -20.97 9.39 14.05
C PRO A 42 -20.51 8.00 13.63
N TRP A 43 -21.01 7.56 12.48
CA TRP A 43 -20.65 6.28 11.90
C TRP A 43 -19.60 6.47 10.83
N VAL A 44 -18.65 5.55 10.76
CA VAL A 44 -17.64 5.44 9.70
C VAL A 44 -17.85 4.10 8.99
N VAL A 45 -18.39 4.13 7.78
CA VAL A 45 -18.56 2.95 6.94
C VAL A 45 -17.27 2.73 6.15
N GLY A 46 -16.59 1.62 6.42
CA GLY A 46 -15.42 1.21 5.64
C GLY A 46 -15.84 0.65 4.29
N PHE A 47 -15.55 1.37 3.21
CA PHE A 47 -15.90 1.00 1.85
C PHE A 47 -14.65 0.68 1.03
N SER A 48 -14.60 -0.51 0.41
CA SER A 48 -13.44 -0.93 -0.39
C SER A 48 -13.79 -1.19 -1.85
N GLY A 49 -15.03 -0.90 -2.28
CA GLY A 49 -15.53 -1.26 -3.61
C GLY A 49 -15.79 -2.76 -3.82
N GLY A 50 -15.57 -3.60 -2.81
CA GLY A 50 -15.82 -5.04 -2.89
C GLY A 50 -17.26 -5.38 -2.51
N LYS A 51 -17.72 -6.59 -2.86
CA LYS A 51 -19.09 -7.08 -2.62
C LYS A 51 -19.58 -6.84 -1.18
N ASP A 52 -18.79 -7.22 -0.18
CA ASP A 52 -19.21 -7.16 1.23
C ASP A 52 -19.39 -5.70 1.68
N SER A 53 -18.44 -4.82 1.32
CA SER A 53 -18.52 -3.39 1.64
C SER A 53 -19.65 -2.66 0.91
N THR A 54 -20.00 -3.10 -0.30
CA THR A 54 -21.15 -2.59 -1.07
C THR A 54 -22.47 -2.96 -0.39
N VAL A 55 -22.59 -4.18 0.15
CA VAL A 55 -23.76 -4.58 0.96
C VAL A 55 -23.87 -3.73 2.22
N ILE A 56 -22.78 -3.52 2.96
CA ILE A 56 -22.79 -2.65 4.16
C ILE A 56 -23.28 -1.25 3.85
N LEU A 57 -22.74 -0.64 2.79
CA LEU A 57 -23.13 0.70 2.37
C LEU A 57 -24.61 0.71 1.96
N SER A 58 -25.06 -0.29 1.21
CA SER A 58 -26.46 -0.48 0.80
C SER A 58 -27.41 -0.57 1.99
N LEU A 59 -27.15 -1.49 2.93
CA LEU A 59 -27.94 -1.68 4.14
C LEU A 59 -27.99 -0.40 4.99
N THR A 60 -26.83 0.25 5.19
CA THR A 60 -26.75 1.48 5.99
C THR A 60 -27.54 2.63 5.34
N TYR A 61 -27.39 2.82 4.03
CA TYR A 61 -28.11 3.85 3.29
C TYR A 61 -29.62 3.61 3.32
N ALA A 62 -30.05 2.38 3.04
CA ALA A 62 -31.47 2.03 3.02
C ALA A 62 -32.11 2.15 4.41
N ALA A 63 -31.41 1.73 5.47
CA ALA A 63 -31.88 1.89 6.84
C ALA A 63 -32.15 3.35 7.21
N LEU A 64 -31.29 4.28 6.78
CA LEU A 64 -31.49 5.71 7.00
C LEU A 64 -32.60 6.29 6.12
N LYS A 65 -32.70 5.86 4.86
CA LYS A 65 -33.74 6.30 3.95
C LYS A 65 -35.14 5.94 4.45
N LEU A 66 -35.28 4.78 5.10
CA LEU A 66 -36.53 4.31 5.69
C LEU A 66 -36.85 4.92 7.06
N LEU A 67 -35.94 5.71 7.66
CA LEU A 67 -36.25 6.49 8.87
C LEU A 67 -36.97 7.79 8.52
N PRO A 68 -37.87 8.28 9.38
CA PRO A 68 -38.35 9.66 9.33
C PRO A 68 -37.19 10.66 9.36
N ALA A 69 -37.29 11.78 8.64
CA ALA A 69 -36.19 12.73 8.47
C ALA A 69 -35.70 13.32 9.80
N GLU A 70 -36.59 13.52 10.75
CA GLU A 70 -36.34 14.02 12.10
C GLU A 70 -35.52 13.04 12.96
N GLU A 71 -35.55 11.74 12.66
CA GLU A 71 -34.77 10.73 13.38
C GLU A 71 -33.35 10.56 12.82
N ARG A 72 -33.03 11.18 11.67
CA ARG A 72 -31.72 11.11 11.00
C ARG A 72 -30.74 12.12 11.60
N HIS A 73 -30.43 11.97 12.89
CA HIS A 73 -29.77 13.02 13.67
C HIS A 73 -28.23 13.02 13.67
N LYS A 74 -27.56 11.97 13.17
CA LYS A 74 -26.09 11.87 13.20
C LYS A 74 -25.47 11.54 11.84
N HIS A 75 -24.26 12.04 11.64
CA HIS A 75 -23.57 11.93 10.36
C HIS A 75 -22.96 10.53 10.13
N VAL A 76 -23.03 10.05 8.90
CA VAL A 76 -22.38 8.82 8.43
C VAL A 76 -21.31 9.17 7.39
N PHE A 77 -20.06 8.86 7.73
CA PHE A 77 -18.92 9.01 6.84
C PHE A 77 -18.65 7.70 6.13
N VAL A 78 -18.74 7.67 4.81
CA VAL A 78 -18.27 6.54 4.00
C VAL A 78 -16.81 6.82 3.65
N VAL A 79 -15.91 5.90 3.94
CA VAL A 79 -14.47 6.11 3.74
C VAL A 79 -13.90 4.98 2.89
N SER A 80 -13.23 5.34 1.82
CA SER A 80 -12.48 4.43 0.95
C SER A 80 -11.01 4.80 0.91
N SER A 81 -10.13 3.80 1.00
CA SER A 81 -8.70 4.00 0.88
C SER A 81 -8.27 3.81 -0.57
N ASP A 82 -7.89 4.90 -1.24
CA ASP A 82 -7.27 4.87 -2.55
C ASP A 82 -5.75 4.67 -2.38
N THR A 83 -5.26 3.51 -2.78
CA THR A 83 -3.84 3.18 -2.67
C THR A 83 -2.99 3.76 -3.80
N ARG A 84 -3.58 4.47 -4.76
CA ARG A 84 -2.96 4.96 -6.01
C ARG A 84 -2.40 3.89 -6.96
N VAL A 85 -2.56 2.62 -6.61
CA VAL A 85 -2.14 1.46 -7.43
C VAL A 85 -3.23 0.41 -7.52
N GLU A 86 -4.48 0.75 -7.18
CA GLU A 86 -5.64 -0.11 -7.45
C GLU A 86 -5.78 -0.34 -8.97
N THR A 87 -6.32 -1.50 -9.37
CA THR A 87 -6.56 -1.78 -10.79
C THR A 87 -7.43 -0.67 -11.41
N PRO A 88 -7.04 -0.06 -12.54
CA PRO A 88 -7.70 1.16 -13.04
C PRO A 88 -9.22 1.02 -13.24
N VAL A 89 -9.69 -0.11 -13.77
CA VAL A 89 -11.13 -0.39 -13.95
C VAL A 89 -11.90 -0.38 -12.61
N VAL A 90 -11.23 -0.75 -11.52
CA VAL A 90 -11.79 -0.77 -10.16
C VAL A 90 -11.82 0.64 -9.57
N VAL A 91 -10.84 1.49 -9.89
CA VAL A 91 -10.77 2.88 -9.43
C VAL A 91 -12.02 3.65 -9.87
N ASP A 92 -12.38 3.56 -11.14
CA ASP A 92 -13.56 4.24 -11.68
C ASP A 92 -14.85 3.74 -11.04
N MET A 93 -14.98 2.43 -10.82
CA MET A 93 -16.13 1.85 -10.13
C MET A 93 -16.27 2.39 -8.70
N ILE A 94 -15.17 2.47 -7.95
CA ILE A 94 -15.16 3.00 -6.59
C ILE A 94 -15.53 4.48 -6.58
N ARG A 95 -14.87 5.29 -7.43
CA ARG A 95 -15.15 6.73 -7.54
C ARG A 95 -16.62 6.99 -7.88
N ASN A 96 -17.14 6.32 -8.91
CA ASN A 96 -18.54 6.45 -9.30
C ASN A 96 -19.51 6.06 -8.17
N ALA A 97 -19.18 5.06 -7.35
CA ALA A 97 -20.02 4.68 -6.21
C ALA A 97 -20.01 5.76 -5.13
N LEU A 98 -18.85 6.32 -4.79
CA LEU A 98 -18.73 7.42 -3.81
C LEU A 98 -19.44 8.68 -4.29
N ASP A 99 -19.26 9.04 -5.57
CA ASP A 99 -19.89 10.21 -6.18
C ASP A 99 -21.42 10.07 -6.24
N SER A 100 -21.92 8.88 -6.60
CA SER A 100 -23.37 8.61 -6.59
C SER A 100 -23.96 8.79 -5.19
N VAL A 101 -23.25 8.34 -4.14
CA VAL A 101 -23.69 8.55 -2.76
C VAL A 101 -23.66 10.04 -2.38
N ASN A 102 -22.60 10.77 -2.74
CA ASN A 102 -22.47 12.20 -2.47
C ASN A 102 -23.53 13.04 -3.19
N VAL A 103 -23.98 12.62 -4.37
CA VAL A 103 -25.06 13.27 -5.13
C VAL A 103 -26.42 12.94 -4.53
N GLN A 104 -26.69 11.65 -4.24
CA GLN A 104 -28.04 11.21 -3.86
C GLN A 104 -28.36 11.44 -2.38
N ALA A 105 -27.38 11.34 -1.46
CA ALA A 105 -27.63 11.49 -0.04
C ALA A 105 -28.25 12.86 0.35
N PRO A 106 -27.79 14.00 -0.19
CA PRO A 106 -28.45 15.29 0.04
C PRO A 106 -29.88 15.35 -0.50
N ILE A 107 -30.14 14.76 -1.68
CA ILE A 107 -31.48 14.71 -2.30
C ILE A 107 -32.44 13.91 -1.41
N ASP A 108 -31.97 12.77 -0.90
CA ASP A 108 -32.75 11.90 0.00
C ASP A 108 -32.81 12.45 1.44
N SER A 109 -32.16 13.59 1.74
CA SER A 109 -32.02 14.15 3.09
C SER A 109 -31.43 13.15 4.09
N ILE A 110 -30.38 12.45 3.68
CA ILE A 110 -29.62 11.51 4.50
C ILE A 110 -28.30 12.19 4.89
N PRO A 111 -27.95 12.27 6.19
CA PRO A 111 -26.71 12.90 6.66
C PRO A 111 -25.50 11.98 6.39
N MET A 112 -25.18 11.77 5.11
CA MET A 112 -24.11 10.88 4.67
C MET A 112 -23.18 11.60 3.69
N SER A 113 -21.88 11.33 3.80
CA SER A 113 -20.86 11.84 2.87
C SER A 113 -19.79 10.79 2.64
N ALA A 114 -19.33 10.66 1.41
CA ALA A 114 -18.32 9.72 0.96
C ALA A 114 -16.98 10.42 0.71
N HIS A 115 -15.91 9.83 1.25
CA HIS A 115 -14.55 10.38 1.28
C HIS A 115 -13.56 9.35 0.76
N SER A 116 -12.69 9.76 -0.16
CA SER A 116 -11.50 9.00 -0.53
C SER A 116 -10.31 9.50 0.30
N VAL A 117 -9.59 8.59 0.95
CA VAL A 117 -8.34 8.88 1.66
C VAL A 117 -7.18 8.24 0.93
N VAL A 118 -6.05 8.94 0.89
CA VAL A 118 -4.83 8.49 0.21
C VAL A 118 -3.68 8.38 1.21
N PRO A 119 -2.70 7.49 0.99
CA PRO A 119 -1.46 7.51 1.77
C PRO A 119 -0.69 8.81 1.57
N LYS A 120 0.10 9.18 2.59
CA LYS A 120 1.13 10.21 2.47
C LYS A 120 2.08 9.84 1.34
N THR A 121 2.56 10.85 0.60
CA THR A 121 3.39 10.65 -0.59
C THR A 121 4.63 9.80 -0.30
N GLU A 122 5.34 10.01 0.83
CA GLU A 122 6.49 9.18 1.19
C GLU A 122 6.16 7.72 1.58
N GLU A 123 4.87 7.39 1.76
CA GLU A 123 4.37 6.06 2.12
C GLU A 123 3.63 5.35 0.96
N THR A 124 3.59 5.95 -0.23
CA THR A 124 3.00 5.32 -1.42
C THR A 124 3.82 4.12 -1.91
N PHE A 125 3.27 3.36 -2.86
CA PHE A 125 3.90 2.17 -3.40
C PHE A 125 5.23 2.51 -4.08
N TRP A 126 5.22 3.51 -4.97
CA TRP A 126 6.39 3.87 -5.75
C TRP A 126 7.44 4.62 -4.92
N ALA A 127 7.03 5.47 -3.98
CA ALA A 127 7.98 6.12 -3.06
C ALA A 127 8.74 5.10 -2.20
N ASN A 128 8.08 4.03 -1.75
CA ASN A 128 8.73 2.96 -1.00
C ASN A 128 9.55 2.01 -1.90
N LEU A 129 8.99 1.52 -3.00
CA LEU A 129 9.65 0.53 -3.87
C LEU A 129 10.73 1.17 -4.74
N LEU A 130 10.40 2.19 -5.52
CA LEU A 130 11.34 2.86 -6.42
C LEU A 130 12.19 3.87 -5.65
N GLY A 131 11.63 4.64 -4.71
CA GLY A 131 12.40 5.59 -3.90
C GLY A 131 13.32 4.90 -2.89
N LYS A 132 12.73 4.31 -1.84
CA LYS A 132 13.48 3.67 -0.74
C LYS A 132 14.08 2.29 -1.11
N GLY A 133 13.71 1.70 -2.24
CA GLY A 133 14.20 0.38 -2.66
C GLY A 133 13.58 -0.77 -1.87
N TYR A 134 12.38 -0.62 -1.29
CA TYR A 134 11.74 -1.72 -0.56
C TYR A 134 11.50 -2.91 -1.49
N PRO A 135 11.76 -4.15 -1.03
CA PRO A 135 11.44 -5.33 -1.82
C PRO A 135 9.94 -5.39 -2.10
N ALA A 136 9.56 -5.90 -3.27
CA ALA A 136 8.17 -6.08 -3.62
C ALA A 136 7.44 -6.90 -2.54
N PRO A 137 6.18 -6.57 -2.19
CA PRO A 137 5.48 -7.21 -1.08
C PRO A 137 5.43 -8.75 -1.20
N THR A 138 5.70 -9.44 -0.09
CA THR A 138 5.60 -10.90 0.00
C THR A 138 4.67 -11.31 1.14
N LYS A 139 4.33 -12.60 1.26
CA LYS A 139 3.45 -13.08 2.34
C LYS A 139 3.94 -12.68 3.74
N SER A 140 5.25 -12.69 3.97
CA SER A 140 5.90 -12.36 5.26
C SER A 140 6.30 -10.89 5.39
N PHE A 141 6.27 -10.11 4.31
CA PHE A 141 6.66 -8.69 4.32
C PHE A 141 5.68 -7.87 3.49
N ARG A 142 4.51 -7.58 4.08
CA ARG A 142 3.38 -6.85 3.46
C ARG A 142 3.32 -5.39 3.91
N TRP A 143 4.39 -4.65 3.69
CA TRP A 143 4.52 -3.26 4.14
C TRP A 143 3.43 -2.34 3.58
N CYS A 144 2.86 -2.64 2.41
CA CYS A 144 1.84 -1.83 1.75
C CYS A 144 0.48 -1.85 2.47
N THR A 145 0.13 -2.92 3.19
CA THR A 145 -1.20 -3.03 3.82
C THR A 145 -1.37 -2.01 4.94
N GLU A 146 -0.38 -1.89 5.81
CA GLU A 146 -0.38 -0.93 6.91
C GLU A 146 -0.39 0.51 6.36
N ARG A 147 0.64 0.85 5.59
CA ARG A 147 0.90 2.21 5.08
C ARG A 147 -0.18 2.76 4.17
N MET A 148 -0.69 1.92 3.27
CA MET A 148 -1.53 2.39 2.16
C MET A 148 -3.01 2.12 2.37
N LYS A 149 -3.38 1.18 3.26
CA LYS A 149 -4.78 0.82 3.52
C LYS A 149 -5.22 1.13 4.95
N ILE A 150 -4.39 0.82 5.95
CA ILE A 150 -4.78 0.95 7.36
C ILE A 150 -4.53 2.37 7.87
N ASP A 151 -3.35 2.93 7.62
CA ASP A 151 -2.95 4.23 8.16
C ASP A 151 -3.84 5.38 7.67
N PRO A 152 -4.17 5.52 6.37
CA PRO A 152 -5.01 6.63 5.88
C PRO A 152 -6.41 6.60 6.49
N VAL A 153 -7.01 5.41 6.60
CA VAL A 153 -8.33 5.23 7.23
C VAL A 153 -8.25 5.46 8.74
N SER A 154 -7.18 5.00 9.39
CA SER A 154 -6.96 5.20 10.82
C SER A 154 -6.76 6.67 11.16
N GLU A 155 -6.03 7.43 10.35
CA GLU A 155 -5.87 8.88 10.50
C GLU A 155 -7.23 9.60 10.35
N PHE A 156 -8.05 9.22 9.36
CA PHE A 156 -9.40 9.74 9.23
C PHE A 156 -10.28 9.43 10.45
N ILE A 157 -10.24 8.18 10.94
CA ILE A 157 -11.01 7.79 12.14
C ILE A 157 -10.54 8.58 13.36
N LYS A 158 -9.22 8.74 13.56
CA LYS A 158 -8.66 9.51 14.67
C LYS A 158 -9.10 10.97 14.64
N ASP A 159 -9.16 11.60 13.46
CA ASP A 159 -9.71 12.94 13.28
C ASP A 159 -11.18 13.02 13.77
N LYS A 160 -12.01 12.03 13.40
CA LYS A 160 -13.41 11.99 13.87
C LYS A 160 -13.52 11.71 15.37
N VAL A 161 -12.70 10.83 15.92
CA VAL A 161 -12.64 10.58 17.37
C VAL A 161 -12.24 11.87 18.11
N ALA A 162 -11.25 12.61 17.62
CA ALA A 162 -10.83 13.87 18.22
C ALA A 162 -11.95 14.93 18.21
N LYS A 163 -12.77 14.95 17.15
CA LYS A 163 -13.88 15.92 17.01
C LYS A 163 -15.16 15.53 17.77
N PHE A 164 -15.48 14.24 17.85
CA PHE A 164 -16.77 13.74 18.35
C PHE A 164 -16.68 12.89 19.62
N GLY A 165 -15.47 12.62 20.12
CA GLY A 165 -15.19 11.82 21.31
C GLY A 165 -15.15 10.31 21.03
N GLU A 166 -16.20 9.76 20.41
CA GLU A 166 -16.32 8.35 20.06
C GLU A 166 -16.91 8.16 18.66
N VAL A 167 -16.63 7.02 18.02
CA VAL A 167 -17.17 6.67 16.70
C VAL A 167 -17.59 5.20 16.62
N VAL A 168 -18.51 4.88 15.70
CA VAL A 168 -18.85 3.49 15.35
C VAL A 168 -18.37 3.21 13.93
N VAL A 169 -17.52 2.21 13.76
CA VAL A 169 -16.97 1.77 12.49
C VAL A 169 -17.77 0.57 11.97
N VAL A 170 -18.47 0.74 10.86
CA VAL A 170 -19.30 -0.32 10.26
C VAL A 170 -18.48 -1.05 9.20
N LEU A 171 -18.34 -2.37 9.36
CA LEU A 171 -17.44 -3.21 8.55
C LEU A 171 -18.16 -4.46 8.00
N GLY A 172 -17.80 -4.85 6.78
CA GLY A 172 -18.32 -6.05 6.11
C GLY A 172 -17.57 -7.34 6.44
N SER A 173 -16.98 -7.46 7.64
CA SER A 173 -16.23 -8.66 8.03
C SER A 173 -17.17 -9.81 8.37
N ARG A 174 -16.87 -11.04 7.92
CA ARG A 174 -17.71 -12.23 8.14
C ARG A 174 -16.93 -13.35 8.80
N ARG A 175 -17.58 -14.14 9.67
CA ARG A 175 -16.93 -15.26 10.38
C ARG A 175 -16.42 -16.36 9.45
N GLN A 176 -17.15 -16.60 8.36
CA GLN A 176 -16.81 -17.65 7.39
C GLN A 176 -15.57 -17.31 6.53
N GLU A 177 -14.99 -16.11 6.64
CA GLU A 177 -13.82 -15.73 5.84
C GLU A 177 -12.52 -16.38 6.32
N SER A 178 -12.33 -16.55 7.64
CA SER A 178 -11.24 -17.35 8.21
C SER A 178 -11.43 -17.61 9.72
N SER A 179 -10.80 -18.68 10.21
CA SER A 179 -10.75 -19.00 11.65
C SER A 179 -10.13 -17.86 12.47
N THR A 180 -9.07 -17.23 11.97
CA THR A 180 -8.43 -16.08 12.62
C THR A 180 -9.37 -14.88 12.70
N ARG A 181 -10.15 -14.58 11.65
CA ARG A 181 -11.14 -13.49 11.68
C ARG A 181 -12.21 -13.76 12.73
N SER A 182 -12.73 -14.99 12.80
CA SER A 182 -13.70 -15.39 13.82
C SER A 182 -13.18 -15.17 15.25
N GLN A 183 -11.93 -15.54 15.53
CA GLN A 183 -11.29 -15.34 16.84
C GLN A 183 -11.11 -13.86 17.20
N VAL A 184 -10.76 -13.01 16.24
CA VAL A 184 -10.60 -11.57 16.49
C VAL A 184 -11.95 -10.93 16.80
N ILE A 185 -12.98 -11.27 16.02
CA ILE A 185 -14.34 -10.76 16.22
C ILE A 185 -14.87 -11.17 17.59
N SER A 186 -14.72 -12.45 17.98
CA SER A 186 -15.20 -12.91 19.29
C SER A 186 -14.47 -12.25 20.45
N ARG A 187 -13.16 -12.03 20.36
CA ARG A 187 -12.34 -11.40 21.40
C ARG A 187 -12.74 -9.95 21.70
N HIS A 188 -13.27 -9.24 20.71
CA HIS A 188 -13.56 -7.81 20.82
C HIS A 188 -15.06 -7.53 20.98
N LYS A 189 -15.89 -8.56 21.00
CA LYS A 189 -17.33 -8.44 21.17
C LYS A 189 -17.66 -7.91 22.56
N ILE A 190 -18.63 -7.01 22.65
CA ILE A 190 -19.18 -6.56 23.93
C ILE A 190 -20.41 -7.42 24.24
N ASP A 191 -20.39 -8.11 25.38
CA ASP A 191 -21.48 -9.01 25.77
C ASP A 191 -22.81 -8.26 25.85
N GLY A 192 -23.85 -8.86 25.28
CA GLY A 192 -25.19 -8.25 25.21
C GLY A 192 -25.34 -7.09 24.22
N SER A 193 -24.31 -6.78 23.42
CA SER A 193 -24.34 -5.72 22.41
C SER A 193 -24.05 -6.25 21.00
N ALA A 194 -24.63 -5.59 20.00
CA ALA A 194 -24.26 -5.79 18.60
C ALA A 194 -22.91 -5.11 18.25
N LEU A 195 -22.39 -4.26 19.14
CA LEU A 195 -21.12 -3.56 18.97
C LEU A 195 -19.94 -4.36 19.55
N GLY A 196 -18.79 -4.23 18.90
CA GLY A 196 -17.49 -4.63 19.43
C GLY A 196 -16.60 -3.42 19.72
N ARG A 197 -15.45 -3.64 20.35
CA ARG A 197 -14.38 -2.63 20.46
C ARG A 197 -13.46 -2.73 19.25
N HIS A 198 -13.01 -1.59 18.73
CA HIS A 198 -11.97 -1.60 17.71
C HIS A 198 -10.66 -2.13 18.30
N SER A 199 -9.91 -2.93 17.53
CA SER A 199 -8.73 -3.65 18.02
C SER A 199 -7.53 -2.75 18.33
N SER A 200 -7.37 -1.66 17.58
CA SER A 200 -6.21 -0.76 17.66
C SER A 200 -6.54 0.70 17.92
N LEU A 201 -7.81 1.11 17.84
CA LEU A 201 -8.21 2.52 17.93
C LEU A 201 -9.04 2.71 19.20
N PRO A 202 -8.49 3.41 20.21
CA PRO A 202 -9.25 3.79 21.39
C PRO A 202 -10.49 4.60 20.99
N ASN A 203 -11.59 4.44 21.74
CA ASN A 203 -12.85 5.17 21.53
C ASN A 203 -13.53 4.94 20.16
N ALA A 204 -13.11 3.90 19.42
CA ALA A 204 -13.81 3.40 18.26
C ALA A 204 -14.48 2.05 18.57
N TYR A 205 -15.73 1.91 18.18
CA TYR A 205 -16.50 0.66 18.26
C TYR A 205 -16.64 0.07 16.86
N THR A 206 -16.87 -1.24 16.75
CA THR A 206 -17.11 -1.92 15.48
C THR A 206 -18.53 -2.45 15.42
N TYR A 207 -19.13 -2.39 14.24
CA TYR A 207 -20.43 -3.01 13.95
C TYR A 207 -20.34 -3.81 12.64
N MET A 208 -20.79 -5.06 12.67
CA MET A 208 -20.65 -6.02 11.57
C MET A 208 -21.99 -6.68 11.25
N PRO A 209 -22.93 -5.99 10.55
CA PRO A 209 -24.31 -6.46 10.39
C PRO A 209 -24.44 -7.75 9.58
N ILE A 210 -23.44 -8.08 8.74
CA ILE A 210 -23.40 -9.29 7.92
C ILE A 210 -22.43 -10.34 8.46
N GLU A 211 -22.02 -10.25 9.74
CA GLU A 211 -21.03 -11.14 10.37
C GLU A 211 -21.27 -12.64 10.11
N LEU A 212 -22.53 -13.04 10.04
CA LEU A 212 -22.95 -14.43 9.89
C LEU A 212 -23.26 -14.84 8.43
N TRP A 213 -23.21 -13.91 7.48
CA TRP A 213 -23.58 -14.20 6.10
C TRP A 213 -22.52 -15.04 5.37
N SER A 214 -22.99 -15.89 4.46
CA SER A 214 -22.18 -16.60 3.47
C SER A 214 -21.79 -15.67 2.31
N ALA A 215 -20.93 -16.15 1.41
CA ALA A 215 -20.61 -15.39 0.20
C ALA A 215 -21.79 -15.34 -0.79
N ASP A 216 -22.59 -16.41 -0.83
CA ASP A 216 -23.75 -16.53 -1.72
C ASP A 216 -24.87 -15.57 -1.28
N GLU A 217 -25.11 -15.46 0.03
CA GLU A 217 -26.08 -14.52 0.61
C GLU A 217 -25.72 -13.04 0.32
N VAL A 218 -24.41 -12.73 0.30
CA VAL A 218 -23.93 -11.41 -0.10
C VAL A 218 -24.27 -11.12 -1.57
N TRP A 219 -24.08 -12.09 -2.47
CA TRP A 219 -24.41 -11.92 -3.88
C TRP A 219 -25.91 -11.91 -4.14
N GLU A 220 -26.65 -12.77 -3.46
CA GLU A 220 -28.11 -12.78 -3.49
C GLU A 220 -28.66 -11.40 -3.17
N TYR A 221 -28.16 -10.75 -2.11
CA TYR A 221 -28.54 -9.37 -1.79
C TYR A 221 -28.20 -8.38 -2.91
N LEU A 222 -26.96 -8.41 -3.42
CA LEU A 222 -26.49 -7.44 -4.41
C LEU A 222 -27.22 -7.54 -5.75
N MET A 223 -27.70 -8.73 -6.12
CA MET A 223 -28.33 -8.99 -7.42
C MET A 223 -29.87 -8.97 -7.39
N SER A 224 -30.47 -8.95 -6.20
CA SER A 224 -31.94 -8.99 -6.05
C SER A 224 -32.64 -7.67 -6.38
N ALA A 225 -31.97 -6.53 -6.14
CA ALA A 225 -32.57 -5.20 -6.27
C ALA A 225 -31.54 -4.14 -6.73
N PRO A 226 -31.99 -3.01 -7.31
CA PRO A 226 -31.12 -1.88 -7.59
C PRO A 226 -30.53 -1.28 -6.30
N ARG A 227 -29.44 -0.50 -6.43
CA ARG A 227 -28.80 0.18 -5.30
C ARG A 227 -29.73 1.24 -4.70
N PRO A 228 -29.74 1.45 -3.37
CA PRO A 228 -30.68 2.39 -2.73
C PRO A 228 -30.39 3.86 -3.04
N TRP A 229 -29.16 4.19 -3.48
CA TRP A 229 -28.75 5.49 -4.02
C TRP A 229 -28.74 5.54 -5.57
N GLY A 230 -29.31 4.53 -6.25
CA GLY A 230 -29.43 4.49 -7.70
C GLY A 230 -28.31 3.73 -8.44
N GLY A 231 -28.67 3.21 -9.62
CA GLY A 231 -27.82 2.38 -10.48
C GLY A 231 -27.72 0.92 -10.03
N SER A 232 -26.73 0.20 -10.58
CA SER A 232 -26.66 -1.26 -10.51
C SER A 232 -25.33 -1.78 -9.96
N ASN A 233 -25.36 -3.01 -9.44
CA ASN A 233 -24.18 -3.77 -9.05
C ASN A 233 -23.62 -4.62 -10.21
N ARG A 234 -24.15 -4.48 -11.43
CA ARG A 234 -23.73 -5.24 -12.62
C ARG A 234 -22.25 -5.14 -12.90
N VAL A 235 -21.68 -3.94 -12.87
CA VAL A 235 -20.25 -3.72 -13.10
C VAL A 235 -19.42 -4.49 -12.08
N LEU A 236 -19.79 -4.40 -10.80
CA LEU A 236 -19.15 -5.15 -9.72
C LEU A 236 -19.27 -6.66 -9.96
N PHE A 237 -20.45 -7.15 -10.34
CA PHE A 237 -20.68 -8.55 -10.65
C PHE A 237 -19.84 -9.04 -11.83
N ASP A 238 -19.81 -8.28 -12.94
CA ASP A 238 -19.09 -8.62 -14.14
C ASP A 238 -17.57 -8.63 -13.90
N LEU A 239 -17.05 -7.74 -13.05
CA LEU A 239 -15.67 -7.82 -12.57
C LEU A 239 -15.42 -9.19 -11.91
N TYR A 240 -16.18 -9.53 -10.86
CA TYR A 240 -16.04 -10.80 -10.14
C TYR A 240 -16.18 -12.01 -11.07
N LYS A 241 -17.12 -11.98 -12.01
CA LYS A 241 -17.30 -13.01 -13.05
C LYS A 241 -16.07 -13.15 -13.95
N GLY A 242 -15.50 -12.05 -14.41
CA GLY A 242 -14.32 -12.03 -15.30
C GLY A 242 -13.04 -12.52 -14.64
N SER A 243 -12.94 -12.41 -13.31
CA SER A 243 -11.74 -12.78 -12.55
C SER A 243 -11.62 -14.25 -12.13
N ASN A 244 -12.60 -15.10 -12.49
CA ASN A 244 -12.60 -16.50 -12.07
C ASN A 244 -12.01 -17.44 -13.11
N ALA A 245 -10.92 -18.10 -12.69
CA ALA A 245 -10.53 -19.44 -13.12
C ALA A 245 -11.59 -20.47 -12.65
N GLY A 246 -12.75 -20.48 -13.31
CA GLY A 246 -13.82 -21.46 -13.11
C GLY A 246 -15.03 -20.94 -12.32
N GLU A 247 -16.17 -20.96 -13.00
CA GLU A 247 -17.55 -21.00 -12.50
C GLU A 247 -18.30 -19.68 -12.20
N CYS A 248 -19.57 -19.72 -12.62
CA CYS A 248 -20.50 -18.62 -12.86
C CYS A 248 -21.48 -18.49 -11.67
N PRO A 249 -21.88 -17.28 -11.24
CA PRO A 249 -22.67 -17.08 -10.02
C PRO A 249 -24.15 -17.51 -10.08
N LEU A 250 -24.56 -18.23 -11.12
CA LEU A 250 -25.94 -18.68 -11.32
C LEU A 250 -25.94 -20.19 -11.60
N VAL A 251 -25.70 -20.98 -10.55
CA VAL A 251 -26.03 -22.41 -10.55
C VAL A 251 -27.04 -22.63 -9.43
N ILE A 252 -28.26 -23.01 -9.82
CA ILE A 252 -29.42 -23.29 -8.96
C ILE A 252 -29.26 -24.66 -8.22
N ASP A 253 -28.12 -25.33 -8.39
CA ASP A 253 -27.87 -26.69 -7.90
C ASP A 253 -26.97 -26.68 -6.66
N THR A 254 -27.45 -27.27 -5.57
CA THR A 254 -26.84 -27.31 -4.24
C THR A 254 -25.58 -28.18 -4.14
N ASN A 255 -25.18 -28.85 -5.23
CA ASN A 255 -24.01 -29.75 -5.26
C ASN A 255 -22.73 -29.11 -5.85
N THR A 256 -22.75 -27.82 -6.19
CA THR A 256 -21.59 -27.11 -6.75
C THR A 256 -20.92 -26.21 -5.67
N PRO A 257 -19.60 -26.27 -5.45
CA PRO A 257 -18.92 -25.48 -4.42
C PRO A 257 -18.97 -23.95 -4.67
N SER A 258 -19.21 -23.15 -3.63
CA SER A 258 -19.34 -21.68 -3.75
C SER A 258 -18.04 -20.98 -4.21
N CYS A 259 -18.15 -20.05 -5.16
CA CYS A 259 -17.07 -19.32 -5.81
C CYS A 259 -16.76 -17.96 -5.12
N GLY A 260 -16.14 -17.99 -3.94
CA GLY A 260 -15.99 -16.78 -3.08
C GLY A 260 -14.63 -16.08 -3.03
N ASN A 261 -13.60 -16.52 -3.77
CA ASN A 261 -12.21 -16.17 -3.44
C ASN A 261 -11.48 -15.18 -4.35
N SER A 262 -12.03 -14.78 -5.51
CA SER A 262 -11.36 -13.76 -6.33
C SER A 262 -11.49 -12.38 -5.68
N ARG A 263 -10.36 -11.73 -5.40
CA ARG A 263 -10.29 -10.41 -4.76
C ARG A 263 -9.58 -9.46 -5.71
N PHE A 264 -10.30 -8.44 -6.18
CA PHE A 264 -9.68 -7.30 -6.84
C PHE A 264 -8.88 -6.49 -5.82
N GLY A 265 -7.72 -6.00 -6.23
CA GLY A 265 -6.84 -5.20 -5.41
C GLY A 265 -5.88 -4.40 -6.27
N CYS A 266 -4.71 -4.10 -5.72
CA CYS A 266 -3.71 -3.35 -6.46
C CYS A 266 -3.10 -4.15 -7.60
N TRP A 267 -2.95 -3.52 -8.76
CA TRP A 267 -2.41 -4.17 -9.96
C TRP A 267 -0.93 -4.52 -9.83
N THR A 268 -0.26 -3.95 -8.83
CA THR A 268 1.15 -4.19 -8.48
C THR A 268 1.35 -5.33 -7.46
N CYS A 269 0.28 -6.05 -7.08
CA CYS A 269 0.35 -7.02 -5.99
C CYS A 269 1.20 -8.24 -6.33
N THR A 270 2.39 -8.35 -5.73
CA THR A 270 3.33 -9.49 -5.90
C THR A 270 3.16 -10.61 -4.88
N VAL A 271 2.20 -10.50 -3.95
CA VAL A 271 1.96 -11.49 -2.89
C VAL A 271 1.33 -12.78 -3.42
N VAL A 272 0.50 -12.66 -4.45
CA VAL A 272 -0.02 -13.78 -5.22
C VAL A 272 0.99 -14.16 -6.31
N THR A 273 0.96 -15.39 -6.83
CA THR A 273 1.84 -15.75 -7.95
C THR A 273 1.29 -15.22 -9.26
N HIS A 274 0.00 -15.43 -9.50
CA HIS A 274 -0.74 -14.96 -10.67
C HIS A 274 -1.81 -13.96 -10.25
N ASP A 275 -1.89 -12.83 -10.95
CA ASP A 275 -2.99 -11.88 -10.78
C ASP A 275 -4.17 -12.29 -11.67
N LYS A 276 -4.97 -13.23 -11.15
CA LYS A 276 -6.15 -13.75 -11.84
C LYS A 276 -7.17 -12.67 -12.21
N ALA A 277 -7.19 -11.56 -11.47
CA ALA A 277 -8.12 -10.47 -11.73
C ALA A 277 -7.72 -9.73 -13.00
N ILE A 278 -6.46 -9.34 -13.15
CA ILE A 278 -5.98 -8.69 -14.39
C ILE A 278 -5.97 -9.69 -15.55
N GLU A 279 -5.51 -10.91 -15.34
CA GLU A 279 -5.55 -11.98 -16.36
C GLU A 279 -6.98 -12.16 -16.91
N GLY A 280 -7.96 -12.20 -16.00
CA GLY A 280 -9.38 -12.26 -16.31
C GLY A 280 -9.83 -11.07 -17.14
N LEU A 281 -9.55 -9.84 -16.69
CA LEU A 281 -9.93 -8.62 -17.41
C LEU A 281 -9.33 -8.55 -18.82
N VAL A 282 -8.05 -8.91 -18.96
CA VAL A 282 -7.35 -9.01 -20.25
C VAL A 282 -8.03 -10.04 -21.15
N SER A 283 -8.42 -11.20 -20.61
CA SER A 283 -9.12 -12.25 -21.38
C SER A 283 -10.53 -11.83 -21.84
N THR A 284 -11.16 -10.89 -21.11
CA THR A 284 -12.50 -10.37 -21.42
C THR A 284 -12.52 -9.10 -22.27
N GLY A 285 -11.36 -8.63 -22.75
CA GLY A 285 -11.27 -7.54 -23.72
C GLY A 285 -10.48 -6.31 -23.26
N GLU A 286 -10.03 -6.24 -22.01
CA GLU A 286 -9.20 -5.13 -21.51
C GLU A 286 -7.69 -5.38 -21.81
N GLU A 287 -7.36 -5.67 -23.07
CA GLU A 287 -6.02 -6.09 -23.51
C GLU A 287 -4.93 -5.05 -23.21
N TRP A 288 -5.29 -3.78 -23.15
CA TRP A 288 -4.40 -2.67 -22.82
C TRP A 288 -3.77 -2.79 -21.41
N MET A 289 -4.32 -3.62 -20.52
CA MET A 289 -3.72 -3.90 -19.20
C MET A 289 -2.64 -4.98 -19.24
N ARG A 290 -2.44 -5.67 -20.36
CA ARG A 290 -1.40 -6.70 -20.50
C ARG A 290 0.01 -6.18 -20.15
N PRO A 291 0.43 -4.97 -20.58
CA PRO A 291 1.72 -4.42 -20.18
C PRO A 291 1.83 -4.19 -18.66
N LEU A 292 0.73 -3.84 -17.97
CA LEU A 292 0.71 -3.71 -16.51
C LEU A 292 0.92 -5.05 -15.82
N LEU A 293 0.28 -6.11 -16.34
CA LEU A 293 0.45 -7.48 -15.85
C LEU A 293 1.89 -7.97 -16.03
N GLU A 294 2.50 -7.68 -17.17
CA GLU A 294 3.90 -8.03 -17.47
C GLU A 294 4.87 -7.32 -16.52
N PHE A 295 4.71 -6.01 -16.32
CA PHE A 295 5.49 -5.23 -15.36
C PHE A 295 5.34 -5.78 -13.92
N ARG A 296 4.10 -6.08 -13.50
CA ARG A 296 3.87 -6.71 -12.21
C ARG A 296 4.55 -8.07 -12.09
N ASN A 297 4.57 -8.88 -13.16
CA ASN A 297 5.22 -10.18 -13.15
C ASN A 297 6.75 -10.06 -13.06
N GLN A 298 7.34 -9.02 -13.66
CA GLN A 298 8.74 -8.67 -13.49
C GLN A 298 9.05 -8.31 -12.02
N LEU A 299 8.20 -7.50 -11.36
CA LEU A 299 8.34 -7.21 -9.93
C LEU A 299 8.21 -8.49 -9.08
N HIS A 300 7.25 -9.37 -9.39
CA HIS A 300 7.11 -10.65 -8.69
C HIS A 300 8.35 -11.53 -8.86
N HIS A 301 8.88 -11.64 -10.08
CA HIS A 301 10.09 -12.38 -10.39
C HIS A 301 11.29 -11.91 -9.57
N SER A 302 11.45 -10.59 -9.41
CA SER A 302 12.52 -10.01 -8.57
C SER A 302 12.40 -10.34 -7.07
N SER A 303 11.20 -10.74 -6.62
CA SER A 303 10.91 -11.06 -5.22
C SER A 303 11.19 -12.51 -4.84
N LEU A 304 11.35 -13.38 -5.85
CA LEU A 304 11.57 -14.82 -5.67
C LEU A 304 12.90 -15.09 -4.95
N PRO A 305 12.95 -16.05 -4.00
CA PRO A 305 14.14 -16.33 -3.20
C PRO A 305 15.44 -16.50 -4.00
N GLU A 306 15.36 -17.19 -5.13
CA GLU A 306 16.46 -17.49 -6.05
C GLU A 306 17.06 -16.25 -6.73
N ASN A 307 16.25 -15.20 -6.92
CA ASN A 307 16.67 -13.99 -7.63
C ASN A 307 17.09 -12.86 -6.67
N LYS A 308 16.90 -13.03 -5.36
CA LYS A 308 17.08 -11.93 -4.39
C LYS A 308 18.47 -11.30 -4.44
N THR A 309 19.51 -12.11 -4.64
CA THR A 309 20.91 -11.63 -4.67
C THR A 309 21.20 -10.75 -5.89
N ASP A 310 20.49 -10.99 -6.99
CA ASP A 310 20.71 -10.27 -8.24
C ASP A 310 20.08 -8.88 -8.18
N TYR A 311 18.87 -8.81 -7.62
CA TYR A 311 18.09 -7.56 -7.57
C TYR A 311 18.36 -6.71 -6.33
N ARG A 312 18.83 -7.30 -5.23
CA ARG A 312 18.91 -6.60 -3.93
C ARG A 312 20.35 -6.36 -3.49
N ASN A 313 20.59 -5.15 -3.02
CA ASN A 313 21.82 -4.73 -2.39
C ASN A 313 22.14 -5.60 -1.18
N TYR A 314 23.40 -5.99 -1.01
CA TYR A 314 23.82 -6.79 0.13
C TYR A 314 23.91 -5.98 1.44
N LYS A 315 23.93 -4.66 1.38
CA LYS A 315 23.88 -3.76 2.53
C LYS A 315 22.46 -3.33 2.83
N ARG A 316 22.04 -3.41 4.08
CA ARG A 316 20.77 -2.80 4.54
C ARG A 316 20.85 -1.29 4.36
N ARG A 317 19.71 -0.59 4.41
CA ARG A 317 19.68 0.90 4.40
C ARG A 317 20.43 1.56 5.57
N THR A 318 20.88 0.78 6.55
CA THR A 318 21.82 1.23 7.60
C THR A 318 23.27 1.34 7.10
N GLY A 319 23.56 0.96 5.85
CA GLY A 319 24.90 0.85 5.29
C GLY A 319 25.67 -0.38 5.76
N LYS A 320 25.03 -1.30 6.51
CA LYS A 320 25.70 -2.48 7.10
C LYS A 320 25.16 -3.78 6.50
N VAL A 321 26.04 -4.76 6.34
CA VAL A 321 25.67 -6.15 6.02
C VAL A 321 25.11 -6.79 7.28
N THR A 322 23.94 -7.43 7.18
CA THR A 322 23.27 -8.07 8.33
C THR A 322 23.09 -9.54 8.07
N PHE A 323 23.33 -10.33 9.10
CA PHE A 323 23.17 -11.78 9.07
C PHE A 323 22.13 -12.24 10.07
N ALA A 324 21.26 -13.16 9.65
CA ALA A 324 20.40 -13.91 10.54
C ALA A 324 21.11 -15.20 10.98
N ARG A 325 21.03 -15.55 12.26
CA ARG A 325 21.29 -16.93 12.70
C ARG A 325 20.11 -17.78 12.20
N GLY A 326 20.39 -18.77 11.37
CA GLY A 326 19.38 -19.75 10.95
C GLY A 326 18.97 -20.68 12.08
N ASP A 327 17.86 -21.41 11.88
CA ASP A 327 17.49 -22.53 12.74
C ASP A 327 18.58 -23.61 12.71
N ILE A 328 18.81 -24.26 13.85
CA ILE A 328 19.73 -25.39 13.98
C ILE A 328 19.12 -26.56 13.20
N ASN A 329 19.62 -26.82 11.99
CA ASN A 329 19.40 -28.12 11.36
C ASN A 329 20.33 -29.16 12.02
N ASN A 330 19.91 -30.43 12.01
CA ASN A 330 20.59 -31.58 12.65
C ASN A 330 22.00 -31.92 12.10
N ASP A 331 22.63 -31.02 11.36
CA ASP A 331 24.05 -31.08 10.98
C ASP A 331 24.70 -29.78 11.45
N GLU A 332 25.85 -29.88 12.14
CA GLU A 332 26.55 -28.87 12.95
C GLU A 332 27.01 -27.57 12.24
N SER A 333 26.31 -27.09 11.21
CA SER A 333 26.55 -25.79 10.58
C SER A 333 25.40 -24.82 10.86
N VAL A 334 25.67 -23.82 11.72
CA VAL A 334 24.81 -22.63 11.81
C VAL A 334 25.02 -21.84 10.51
N ALA A 335 24.26 -22.18 9.47
CA ALA A 335 24.28 -21.44 8.21
C ALA A 335 23.84 -20.00 8.48
N THR A 336 24.82 -19.10 8.56
CA THR A 336 24.61 -17.68 8.81
C THR A 336 24.04 -17.08 7.53
N LYS A 337 22.72 -16.84 7.51
CA LYS A 337 22.02 -16.41 6.29
C LYS A 337 22.04 -14.90 6.19
N HIS A 338 22.67 -14.38 5.14
CA HIS A 338 22.65 -12.97 4.81
C HIS A 338 21.22 -12.46 4.59
N ILE A 339 20.91 -11.27 5.12
CA ILE A 339 19.63 -10.59 4.92
C ILE A 339 19.83 -9.46 3.91
N PRO A 340 19.28 -9.58 2.68
CA PRO A 340 19.44 -8.55 1.67
C PRO A 340 18.80 -7.21 2.07
N GLY A 341 19.39 -6.15 1.57
CA GLY A 341 18.97 -4.76 1.66
C GLY A 341 18.00 -4.33 0.56
N PRO A 342 17.96 -3.03 0.20
CA PRO A 342 17.03 -2.52 -0.80
C PRO A 342 17.34 -3.02 -2.22
N TYR A 343 16.44 -2.81 -3.18
CA TYR A 343 16.75 -2.99 -4.60
C TYR A 343 17.91 -2.08 -5.03
N TRP A 344 18.79 -2.60 -5.89
CA TRP A 344 19.87 -1.79 -6.48
C TRP A 344 19.31 -0.58 -7.23
N MET A 345 20.03 0.54 -7.20
CA MET A 345 19.62 1.79 -7.85
C MET A 345 19.38 1.61 -9.36
N LYS A 346 20.23 0.81 -10.03
CA LYS A 346 20.07 0.50 -11.46
C LYS A 346 18.69 -0.09 -11.81
N TYR A 347 18.14 -0.98 -10.97
CA TYR A 347 16.81 -1.55 -11.19
C TYR A 347 15.71 -0.55 -10.88
N ARG A 348 15.87 0.25 -9.81
CA ARG A 348 14.93 1.34 -9.48
C ARG A 348 14.81 2.35 -10.63
N GLN A 349 15.93 2.77 -11.21
CA GLN A 349 15.98 3.67 -12.37
C GLN A 349 15.36 3.04 -13.62
N SER A 350 15.72 1.78 -13.91
CA SER A 350 15.17 1.05 -15.06
C SER A 350 13.65 0.87 -14.96
N TRP A 351 13.15 0.44 -13.80
CA TRP A 351 11.71 0.25 -13.57
C TRP A 351 10.94 1.56 -13.55
N LEU A 352 11.53 2.65 -13.08
CA LEU A 352 10.90 3.97 -13.19
C LEU A 352 10.72 4.37 -14.66
N LYS A 353 11.78 4.20 -15.48
CA LYS A 353 11.72 4.50 -16.91
C LYS A 353 10.66 3.65 -17.62
N GLU A 354 10.64 2.34 -17.34
CA GLU A 354 9.66 1.41 -17.87
C GLU A 354 8.23 1.79 -17.45
N LEU A 355 8.00 2.13 -16.19
CA LEU A 355 6.70 2.59 -15.67
C LEU A 355 6.20 3.86 -16.38
N LEU A 356 7.08 4.85 -16.58
CA LEU A 356 6.76 6.08 -17.31
C LEU A 356 6.44 5.80 -18.79
N GLN A 357 7.18 4.88 -19.43
CA GLN A 357 6.92 4.47 -20.81
C GLN A 357 5.57 3.73 -20.93
N LEU A 358 5.24 2.88 -19.96
CA LEU A 358 3.96 2.20 -19.87
C LEU A 358 2.81 3.20 -19.74
N GLU A 359 2.91 4.16 -18.82
CA GLU A 359 1.93 5.23 -18.65
C GLU A 359 1.72 5.99 -19.97
N LYS A 360 2.80 6.43 -20.61
CA LYS A 360 2.75 7.13 -21.89
C LYS A 360 2.04 6.32 -22.98
N THR A 361 2.39 5.03 -23.12
CA THR A 361 1.80 4.14 -24.13
C THR A 361 0.29 3.99 -23.92
N ILE A 362 -0.16 3.85 -22.66
CA ILE A 362 -1.58 3.73 -22.34
C ILE A 362 -2.32 5.04 -22.64
N ARG A 363 -1.72 6.20 -22.33
CA ARG A 363 -2.27 7.52 -22.66
C ARG A 363 -2.41 7.74 -24.17
N GLU A 364 -1.40 7.37 -24.94
CA GLU A 364 -1.42 7.42 -26.41
C GLU A 364 -2.49 6.48 -26.99
N GLY A 365 -2.80 5.39 -26.30
CA GLY A 365 -3.93 4.50 -26.58
C GLY A 365 -5.32 5.08 -26.26
N GLY A 366 -5.40 6.33 -25.82
CA GLY A 366 -6.66 7.05 -25.57
C GLY A 366 -7.23 6.89 -24.16
N ARG A 367 -6.46 6.36 -23.20
CA ARG A 367 -6.88 6.21 -21.80
C ARG A 367 -6.14 7.20 -20.92
N ASP A 368 -6.89 8.12 -20.32
CA ASP A 368 -6.34 9.04 -19.33
C ASP A 368 -6.07 8.29 -18.01
N ILE A 369 -4.79 8.09 -17.70
CA ILE A 369 -4.33 7.37 -16.51
C ILE A 369 -3.06 8.00 -15.95
N GLU A 370 -2.91 8.00 -14.63
CA GLU A 370 -1.68 8.33 -13.92
C GLU A 370 -1.27 7.08 -13.11
N LEU A 371 -0.20 6.41 -13.55
CA LEU A 371 0.36 5.25 -12.85
C LEU A 371 1.32 5.69 -11.74
N ILE A 372 1.96 6.85 -11.89
CA ILE A 372 2.85 7.44 -10.88
C ILE A 372 2.67 8.97 -10.81
N GLY A 373 2.38 9.46 -9.62
CA GLY A 373 2.13 10.88 -9.38
C GLY A 373 3.38 11.74 -9.49
N ARG A 374 3.20 13.01 -9.88
CA ARG A 374 4.28 14.02 -9.88
C ARG A 374 4.87 14.24 -8.47
N ASP A 375 4.02 14.17 -7.44
CA ASP A 375 4.45 14.22 -6.04
C ASP A 375 5.31 13.00 -5.65
N GLU A 376 4.96 11.81 -6.15
CA GLU A 376 5.75 10.59 -5.94
C GLU A 376 7.11 10.69 -6.63
N LEU A 377 7.19 11.20 -7.86
CA LEU A 377 8.45 11.42 -8.56
C LEU A 377 9.39 12.35 -7.78
N GLN A 378 8.86 13.44 -7.22
CA GLN A 378 9.62 14.35 -6.36
C GLN A 378 10.11 13.63 -5.10
N ALA A 379 9.28 12.83 -4.45
CA ALA A 379 9.66 12.04 -3.28
C ALA A 379 10.75 11.00 -3.62
N ILE A 380 10.62 10.30 -4.75
CA ILE A 380 11.61 9.33 -5.23
C ILE A 380 12.95 10.00 -5.49
N ARG A 381 12.98 11.15 -6.18
CA ARG A 381 14.20 11.93 -6.43
C ARG A 381 14.92 12.25 -5.12
N GLN A 382 14.19 12.73 -4.11
CA GLN A 382 14.76 13.03 -2.79
C GLN A 382 15.31 11.78 -2.09
N GLN A 383 14.66 10.62 -2.24
CA GLN A 383 15.17 9.36 -1.70
C GLN A 383 16.43 8.89 -2.42
N TRP A 384 16.55 9.09 -3.73
CA TRP A 384 17.71 8.69 -4.53
C TRP A 384 18.93 9.55 -4.23
N LEU A 385 18.77 10.88 -4.22
CA LEU A 385 19.86 11.81 -3.85
C LEU A 385 20.46 11.46 -2.48
N LYS A 386 19.61 11.00 -1.54
CA LYS A 386 20.02 10.70 -0.16
C LYS A 386 20.19 9.20 0.10
N ASP A 387 20.19 8.34 -0.91
CA ASP A 387 20.14 6.89 -0.71
C ASP A 387 21.37 6.37 0.04
N PRO A 388 21.20 5.72 1.22
CA PRO A 388 22.31 5.41 2.12
C PRO A 388 23.39 4.51 1.51
N ASN A 389 23.05 3.71 0.50
CA ASN A 389 23.97 2.76 -0.10
C ASN A 389 24.50 3.23 -1.46
N GLU A 390 23.64 3.83 -2.29
CA GLU A 390 23.92 4.23 -3.67
C GLU A 390 23.34 5.64 -3.95
N PRO A 391 23.92 6.72 -3.40
CA PRO A 391 23.42 8.07 -3.62
C PRO A 391 23.47 8.45 -5.10
N ASP A 392 22.38 9.00 -5.62
CA ASP A 392 22.27 9.43 -7.01
C ASP A 392 22.74 10.89 -7.19
N TRP A 393 24.03 11.17 -7.02
CA TRP A 393 24.55 12.55 -7.10
C TRP A 393 24.35 13.24 -8.46
N VAL A 394 24.27 12.45 -9.53
CA VAL A 394 24.04 12.93 -10.90
C VAL A 394 22.59 13.42 -11.08
N ASP A 395 21.71 13.15 -10.11
CA ASP A 395 20.30 13.52 -10.13
C ASP A 395 19.63 13.01 -11.42
N SER A 396 19.62 11.68 -11.58
CA SER A 396 19.23 11.02 -12.81
C SER A 396 17.73 11.13 -13.13
N LEU A 397 16.88 11.35 -12.12
CA LEU A 397 15.43 11.25 -12.27
C LEU A 397 14.84 12.32 -13.22
N PRO A 398 15.19 13.62 -13.11
CA PRO A 398 14.79 14.63 -14.09
C PRO A 398 15.14 14.25 -15.52
N ARG A 399 16.33 13.68 -15.74
CA ARG A 399 16.76 13.22 -17.07
C ARG A 399 15.90 12.06 -17.56
N ILE A 400 15.71 11.02 -16.75
CA ILE A 400 14.84 9.86 -17.06
C ILE A 400 13.43 10.34 -17.44
N PHE A 401 12.88 11.30 -16.70
CA PHE A 401 11.58 11.86 -16.98
C PHE A 401 11.54 12.58 -18.33
N SER A 402 12.50 13.48 -18.60
CA SER A 402 12.59 14.23 -19.86
C SER A 402 12.82 13.35 -21.09
N GLU A 403 13.48 12.20 -20.94
CA GLU A 403 13.65 11.23 -22.03
C GLU A 403 12.33 10.60 -22.47
N VAL A 404 11.38 10.42 -21.54
CA VAL A 404 10.06 9.84 -21.83
C VAL A 404 9.05 10.92 -22.22
N TYR A 405 9.06 12.06 -21.52
CA TYR A 405 8.18 13.20 -21.73
C TYR A 405 8.99 14.47 -22.05
N PRO A 406 9.48 14.61 -23.29
CA PRO A 406 10.31 15.77 -23.68
C PRO A 406 9.53 17.09 -23.67
N ASP A 407 8.21 17.02 -23.84
CA ASP A 407 7.33 18.19 -23.92
C ASP A 407 6.70 18.57 -22.56
N GLU A 408 6.94 17.77 -21.51
CA GLU A 408 6.44 18.06 -20.16
C GLU A 408 7.56 18.53 -19.25
N GLN A 409 7.27 19.51 -18.41
CA GLN A 409 8.20 19.99 -17.39
C GLN A 409 7.60 19.81 -16.00
N ILE A 410 8.41 19.27 -15.11
CA ILE A 410 8.12 19.22 -13.68
C ILE A 410 8.94 20.33 -13.03
N ASP A 411 8.29 21.17 -12.23
CA ASP A 411 8.99 22.14 -11.39
C ASP A 411 9.65 21.40 -10.22
N TRP A 412 10.83 20.89 -10.49
CA TRP A 412 11.64 20.14 -9.55
C TRP A 412 12.08 21.06 -8.41
N VAL A 413 11.81 20.67 -7.16
CA VAL A 413 12.36 21.40 -6.01
C VAL A 413 13.88 21.43 -6.14
N LYS A 414 14.44 22.63 -6.25
CA LYS A 414 15.88 22.84 -6.33
C LYS A 414 16.48 22.43 -5.00
N ASN A 415 17.30 21.38 -5.01
CA ASN A 415 18.20 21.12 -3.90
C ASN A 415 19.44 21.95 -4.15
N ASP A 416 19.58 23.06 -3.41
CA ASP A 416 20.77 23.91 -3.43
C ASP A 416 22.01 23.23 -2.82
N ALA A 417 21.88 21.98 -2.34
CA ALA A 417 22.94 21.20 -1.73
C ALA A 417 23.78 20.39 -2.73
N GLY A 418 23.69 20.66 -4.04
CA GLY A 418 24.42 19.94 -5.10
C GLY A 418 25.94 19.97 -4.88
N ALA A 419 26.46 18.98 -4.17
CA ALA A 419 27.87 18.87 -3.82
C ALA A 419 28.73 18.36 -4.99
N PHE A 420 28.16 17.52 -5.85
CA PHE A 420 28.90 16.76 -6.85
C PHE A 420 28.18 16.75 -8.19
N THR A 421 28.95 16.95 -9.25
CA THR A 421 28.54 16.77 -10.64
C THR A 421 28.98 15.39 -11.16
N GLN A 422 28.50 14.98 -12.34
CA GLN A 422 28.95 13.74 -12.97
C GLN A 422 30.49 13.67 -13.15
N PRO A 423 31.18 14.72 -13.62
CA PRO A 423 32.64 14.76 -13.64
C PRO A 423 33.31 14.53 -12.28
N ASP A 424 32.74 15.09 -11.20
CA ASP A 424 33.30 14.90 -9.84
C ASP A 424 33.19 13.43 -9.40
N ALA A 425 32.07 12.79 -9.71
CA ALA A 425 31.85 11.37 -9.41
C ALA A 425 32.81 10.46 -10.19
N GLU A 426 33.04 10.75 -11.48
CA GLU A 426 33.98 10.02 -12.33
C GLU A 426 35.43 10.20 -11.84
N LEU A 427 35.82 11.42 -11.46
CA LEU A 427 37.14 11.72 -10.92
C LEU A 427 37.42 10.94 -9.62
N LEU A 428 36.47 10.92 -8.69
CA LEU A 428 36.62 10.19 -7.44
C LEU A 428 36.66 8.68 -7.65
N THR A 429 35.94 8.15 -8.64
CA THR A 429 36.02 6.73 -9.03
C THR A 429 37.39 6.37 -9.59
N GLU A 430 38.02 7.23 -10.39
CA GLU A 430 39.40 7.00 -10.84
C GLU A 430 40.41 7.09 -9.67
N LEU A 431 40.17 8.00 -8.72
CA LEU A 431 40.99 8.11 -7.51
C LEU A 431 40.85 6.88 -6.60
N GLU A 432 39.67 6.28 -6.50
CA GLU A 432 39.48 5.02 -5.78
C GLU A 432 40.41 3.92 -6.32
N ARG A 433 40.51 3.79 -7.65
CA ARG A 433 41.38 2.80 -8.29
C ARG A 433 42.86 3.00 -7.97
N THR A 434 43.28 4.23 -7.76
CA THR A 434 44.70 4.57 -7.48
C THR A 434 45.04 4.60 -6.00
N LYS A 435 44.08 4.92 -5.13
CA LYS A 435 44.29 5.13 -3.69
C LYS A 435 43.69 4.03 -2.80
N GLY A 436 42.85 3.16 -3.35
CA GLY A 436 42.20 2.08 -2.60
C GLY A 436 41.20 2.55 -1.55
N VAL A 437 40.70 3.79 -1.67
CA VAL A 437 39.68 4.35 -0.78
C VAL A 437 38.36 4.43 -1.55
N PRO A 438 37.26 3.84 -1.04
CA PRO A 438 35.98 3.88 -1.74
C PRO A 438 35.50 5.31 -2.03
N ALA A 439 35.23 5.61 -3.30
CA ALA A 439 34.80 6.93 -3.74
C ALA A 439 33.51 7.36 -3.04
N ALA A 440 32.58 6.41 -2.87
CA ALA A 440 31.30 6.64 -2.21
C ALA A 440 31.44 7.06 -0.74
N LEU A 441 32.45 6.56 -0.02
CA LEU A 441 32.74 6.98 1.36
C LEU A 441 33.14 8.46 1.39
N VAL A 442 34.08 8.85 0.53
CA VAL A 442 34.59 10.23 0.47
C VAL A 442 33.48 11.21 0.10
N MET A 443 32.69 10.88 -0.92
CA MET A 443 31.53 11.69 -1.31
C MET A 443 30.54 11.85 -0.16
N ARG A 444 30.26 10.78 0.59
CA ARG A 444 29.35 10.84 1.74
C ARG A 444 29.86 11.67 2.90
N LEU A 445 31.16 11.65 3.16
CA LEU A 445 31.76 12.50 4.19
C LEU A 445 31.66 13.98 3.83
N ILE A 446 31.90 14.33 2.56
CA ILE A 446 31.78 15.70 2.05
C ILE A 446 30.32 16.15 2.02
N ASP A 447 29.40 15.32 1.54
CA ASP A 447 27.95 15.60 1.55
C ASP A 447 27.43 15.83 2.98
N SER A 448 27.88 14.99 3.92
CA SER A 448 27.61 15.20 5.36
C SER A 448 28.11 16.56 5.82
N GLU A 449 29.36 16.94 5.52
CA GLU A 449 29.91 18.26 5.87
C GLU A 449 29.05 19.41 5.31
N LEU A 450 28.74 19.35 4.01
CA LEU A 450 28.01 20.37 3.29
C LEU A 450 26.58 20.53 3.79
N SER A 451 25.93 19.44 4.22
CA SER A 451 24.59 19.49 4.81
C SER A 451 24.51 20.32 6.10
N PHE A 452 25.64 20.50 6.80
CA PHE A 452 25.77 21.39 7.96
C PHE A 452 26.36 22.76 7.60
N SER A 453 26.70 23.01 6.34
CA SER A 453 27.20 24.32 5.87
C SER A 453 26.07 25.35 5.92
N GLY A 454 26.37 26.57 6.40
CA GLY A 454 25.38 27.63 6.59
C GLY A 454 24.55 27.56 7.89
N LEU A 455 24.64 26.48 8.67
CA LEU A 455 24.03 26.41 10.00
C LEU A 455 24.89 27.14 11.05
N SER A 456 24.28 28.05 11.81
CA SER A 456 24.96 28.80 12.89
C SER A 456 25.46 27.91 14.02
N ARG A 457 24.88 26.71 14.19
CA ARG A 457 25.32 25.68 15.15
C ARG A 457 25.36 24.32 14.45
N ARG A 458 26.56 23.79 14.22
CA ARG A 458 26.81 22.49 13.57
C ARG A 458 26.74 21.32 14.58
N LYS A 459 25.71 21.30 15.43
CA LYS A 459 25.57 20.26 16.45
C LYS A 459 25.18 18.93 15.79
N GLY A 460 25.96 17.87 16.03
CA GLY A 460 25.68 16.52 15.52
C GLY A 460 26.50 16.11 14.29
N ILE A 461 27.32 17.00 13.71
CA ILE A 461 28.14 16.67 12.53
C ILE A 461 29.12 15.52 12.78
N LEU A 462 29.76 15.48 13.95
CA LEU A 462 30.68 14.40 14.31
C LEU A 462 29.95 13.05 14.44
N ASP A 463 28.74 13.05 14.97
CA ASP A 463 27.92 11.85 15.09
C ASP A 463 27.53 11.33 13.69
N ASP A 464 27.21 12.23 12.76
CA ASP A 464 26.90 11.87 11.37
C ASP A 464 28.11 11.37 10.60
N LEU A 465 29.27 12.01 10.73
CA LEU A 465 30.52 11.55 10.12
C LEU A 465 30.93 10.18 10.70
N GLN A 466 30.81 9.98 12.02
CA GLN A 466 31.05 8.68 12.63
C GLN A 466 30.11 7.62 12.08
N ARG A 467 28.82 7.94 11.94
CA ARG A 467 27.82 7.02 11.37
C ARG A 467 28.16 6.62 9.94
N VAL A 468 28.73 7.51 9.12
CA VAL A 468 29.22 7.20 7.77
C VAL A 468 30.43 6.27 7.82
N LEU A 469 31.40 6.55 8.69
CA LEU A 469 32.61 5.73 8.86
C LEU A 469 32.31 4.32 9.39
N GLU A 470 31.23 4.14 10.14
CA GLU A 470 30.81 2.83 10.66
C GLU A 470 30.13 1.93 9.61
N GLN A 471 29.83 2.43 8.41
CA GLN A 471 29.19 1.63 7.35
C GLN A 471 30.17 0.69 6.66
N ASP A 472 29.64 -0.33 5.98
CA ASP A 472 30.42 -1.23 5.15
C ASP A 472 30.63 -0.63 3.75
N TRP A 473 31.86 -0.25 3.43
CA TRP A 473 32.23 0.36 2.14
C TRP A 473 32.88 -0.60 1.14
N GLY A 474 33.25 -1.80 1.59
CA GLY A 474 33.84 -2.86 0.76
C GLY A 474 32.82 -3.87 0.23
N GLU A 475 33.32 -4.89 -0.47
CA GLU A 475 32.51 -5.94 -1.09
C GLU A 475 31.92 -6.93 -0.07
N LEU A 476 30.92 -7.70 -0.53
CA LEU A 476 30.26 -8.70 0.33
C LEU A 476 31.25 -9.74 0.90
N GLU A 477 32.25 -10.15 0.13
CA GLU A 477 33.28 -11.10 0.58
C GLU A 477 34.13 -10.55 1.73
N GLU A 478 34.48 -9.26 1.68
CA GLU A 478 35.21 -8.59 2.76
C GLU A 478 34.35 -8.45 4.02
N ALA A 479 33.05 -8.19 3.86
CA ALA A 479 32.13 -8.16 4.98
C ALA A 479 31.96 -9.56 5.61
N LEU A 480 31.90 -10.61 4.80
CA LEU A 480 31.82 -12.01 5.23
C LEU A 480 33.10 -12.44 5.96
N SER A 481 34.28 -12.10 5.45
CA SER A 481 35.56 -12.44 6.09
C SER A 481 35.73 -11.76 7.45
N ARG A 482 35.37 -10.47 7.54
CA ARG A 482 35.33 -9.74 8.83
C ARG A 482 34.39 -10.37 9.85
N HIS A 483 33.29 -10.97 9.40
CA HIS A 483 32.35 -11.65 10.27
C HIS A 483 32.81 -13.05 10.69
N ALA A 484 33.55 -13.75 9.83
CA ALA A 484 34.14 -15.06 10.10
C ALA A 484 35.33 -14.98 11.08
N GLU A 485 36.07 -13.86 11.09
CA GLU A 485 37.21 -13.62 11.99
C GLU A 485 36.91 -12.56 13.06
N PRO A 486 36.27 -12.90 14.20
CA PRO A 486 35.92 -11.93 15.24
C PRO A 486 37.11 -11.25 15.95
N HIS A 487 38.35 -11.67 15.67
CA HIS A 487 39.56 -11.22 16.37
C HIS A 487 40.15 -9.89 15.87
N LEU A 488 39.67 -9.32 14.76
CA LEU A 488 40.19 -8.05 14.21
C LEU A 488 39.57 -6.78 14.81
N ARG A 489 38.78 -6.88 15.89
CA ARG A 489 38.22 -5.70 16.61
C ARG A 489 39.27 -4.75 17.19
N GLY A 490 40.57 -5.09 17.14
CA GLY A 490 41.69 -4.26 17.62
C GLY A 490 42.60 -3.66 16.54
N SER A 491 42.54 -4.09 15.26
CA SER A 491 43.54 -3.65 14.27
C SER A 491 43.40 -2.17 13.90
N TYR A 492 42.17 -1.68 13.78
CA TYR A 492 41.89 -0.26 13.51
C TYR A 492 42.29 0.65 14.66
N ARG A 493 42.24 0.17 15.90
CA ARG A 493 42.67 0.93 17.08
C ARG A 493 44.18 1.14 17.05
N HIS A 494 44.93 0.07 16.75
CA HIS A 494 46.38 0.16 16.56
C HIS A 494 46.78 1.04 15.38
N ALA A 495 46.07 0.96 14.24
CA ALA A 495 46.32 1.83 13.10
C ALA A 495 45.98 3.31 13.40
N ALA A 496 44.88 3.57 14.11
CA ALA A 496 44.49 4.92 14.52
C ALA A 496 45.48 5.53 15.53
N ASP A 497 45.96 4.74 16.49
CA ASP A 497 46.97 5.16 17.46
C ASP A 497 48.32 5.44 16.77
N ALA A 498 48.69 4.64 15.77
CA ALA A 498 49.89 4.87 14.96
C ALA A 498 49.80 6.18 14.14
N ILE A 499 48.68 6.42 13.47
CA ILE A 499 48.45 7.66 12.71
C ILE A 499 48.40 8.87 13.65
N ARG A 500 47.78 8.74 14.83
CA ARG A 500 47.74 9.82 15.83
C ARG A 500 49.15 10.18 16.32
N SER A 501 50.00 9.18 16.55
CA SER A 501 51.40 9.40 16.89
C SER A 501 52.19 10.06 15.76
N GLU A 502 51.88 9.74 14.50
CA GLU A 502 52.53 10.32 13.32
C GLU A 502 52.13 11.79 13.11
N VAL A 503 50.85 12.11 13.31
CA VAL A 503 50.32 13.49 13.24
C VAL A 503 50.85 14.34 14.39
N GLU A 504 50.93 13.80 15.61
CA GLU A 504 51.53 14.50 16.76
C GLU A 504 53.02 14.78 16.55
N GLY A 505 53.75 13.88 15.88
CA GLY A 505 55.15 14.08 15.52
C GLY A 505 55.36 15.12 14.41
N LEU A 506 54.36 15.39 13.58
CA LEU A 506 54.39 16.44 12.55
C LEU A 506 53.98 17.82 13.07
N LEU A 507 53.35 17.89 14.25
CA LEU A 507 52.91 19.13 14.91
C LEU A 507 53.89 19.65 15.98
N GLN A 508 54.96 18.89 16.25
CA GLN A 508 56.15 19.33 17.00
C GLN A 508 57.22 19.84 16.03
#